data_AF-Q7XW85-F1
#
_entry.id   AF-Q7XW85-F1
#
_cell.length_a   1.000
_cell.length_b   1.000
_cell.length_c   1.000
_cell.angle_alpha   90.00
_cell.angle_beta   90.00
_cell.angle_gamma   90.00
#
_symmetry.space_group_name_H-M   'P 1'
#
loop_
_entity.id
_entity.type
_entity.pdbx_description
1 polymer ?
#
loop_
_entity_poly.entity_id
_entity_poly.type
_entity_poly.pdbx_seq_one_letter_code
_entity_poly.pdbx_strand_id
1 'polypeptide(L)'
;MSSGHSTWPVTMCIYNLPPWLCMKRKYIIMPIIIQGPKQPGNDIDVYLIPLVEDLKLLWKKEGVPVWDEDKQEEFNLRALLFVTINDWLALSNLSGQSNKGYKACTHCMDETESTYLKHCRKVVYMGHRRFILLKAMTHACTVNVYDSTDKKSLRLTRAWYRLRHLVRGKWRERLRRKFKFPCAKQKQGTNLCGYYVCEYCHCLVDQIITTRELDFIRMRDNLITHKEFIAAVQEQLMGFINEQILDPKGEFYYDGNTIHMSLASEIATTTTSKS
;
A
#
# COMPACT_ATOMS: atom_id res chain seq x y z
N MET A 1 15.28 -24.65 22.38
CA MET A 1 14.20 -25.63 22.14
C MET A 1 13.18 -24.97 21.23
N SER A 2 13.07 -25.37 19.96
CA SER A 2 11.96 -24.95 19.11
C SER A 2 10.78 -25.84 19.51
N SER A 3 9.75 -25.25 20.13
CA SER A 3 8.50 -25.98 20.33
C SER A 3 7.89 -26.21 18.95
N GLY A 4 7.77 -27.47 18.54
CA GLY A 4 7.12 -27.88 17.27
C GLY A 4 5.59 -27.68 17.29
N HIS A 5 5.08 -26.82 18.17
CA HIS A 5 3.65 -26.58 18.35
C HIS A 5 3.25 -25.32 17.58
N SER A 6 2.26 -25.46 16.71
CA SER A 6 1.60 -24.35 16.03
C SER A 6 0.14 -24.33 16.45
N THR A 7 -0.42 -23.13 16.58
CA THR A 7 -1.79 -22.90 17.02
C THR A 7 -2.37 -21.75 16.19
N TRP A 8 -3.66 -21.81 15.92
CA TRP A 8 -4.38 -20.77 15.19
C TRP A 8 -5.37 -20.09 16.14
N PRO A 9 -4.99 -18.96 16.76
CA PRO A 9 -5.87 -18.23 17.66
C PRO A 9 -6.86 -17.38 16.86
N VAL A 10 -8.10 -17.32 17.33
CA VAL A 10 -9.07 -16.28 16.94
C VAL A 10 -9.19 -15.33 18.11
N THR A 11 -8.89 -14.06 17.87
CA THR A 11 -8.97 -13.00 18.88
C THR A 11 -9.97 -11.93 18.49
N MET A 12 -10.66 -11.38 19.48
CA MET A 12 -11.62 -10.30 19.35
C MET A 12 -11.21 -9.11 20.21
N CYS A 13 -11.37 -7.91 19.67
CA CYS A 13 -11.12 -6.65 20.37
C CYS A 13 -12.41 -5.85 20.45
N ILE A 14 -12.67 -5.22 21.59
CA ILE A 14 -13.83 -4.34 21.77
C ILE A 14 -13.51 -2.97 21.19
N TYR A 15 -14.06 -2.65 20.03
CA TYR A 15 -13.82 -1.40 19.31
C TYR A 15 -14.49 -0.16 19.93
N ASN A 16 -15.38 -0.34 20.91
CA ASN A 16 -15.97 0.77 21.66
C ASN A 16 -14.96 1.46 22.59
N LEU A 17 -13.83 0.81 22.88
CA LEU A 17 -12.76 1.39 23.68
C LEU A 17 -11.88 2.32 22.82
N PRO A 18 -11.26 3.35 23.43
CA PRO A 18 -10.30 4.19 22.74
C PRO A 18 -9.18 3.38 22.06
N PRO A 19 -8.62 3.85 20.92
CA PRO A 19 -7.63 3.11 20.13
C PRO A 19 -6.39 2.64 20.91
N TRP A 20 -5.98 3.39 21.94
CA TRP A 20 -4.84 3.04 22.79
C TRP A 20 -5.14 1.95 23.83
N LEU A 21 -6.42 1.64 24.06
CA LEU A 21 -6.88 0.60 24.99
C LEU A 21 -7.32 -0.67 24.27
N CYS A 22 -8.08 -0.57 23.17
CA CYS A 22 -8.72 -1.73 22.55
C CYS A 22 -7.75 -2.86 22.11
N MET A 23 -6.48 -2.53 21.85
CA MET A 23 -5.44 -3.50 21.48
C MET A 23 -4.56 -3.96 22.66
N LYS A 24 -4.85 -3.56 23.89
CA LYS A 24 -4.12 -4.03 25.07
C LYS A 24 -4.57 -5.43 25.45
N ARG A 25 -3.63 -6.27 25.91
CA ARG A 25 -3.86 -7.68 26.27
C ARG A 25 -5.10 -7.92 27.15
N LYS A 26 -5.40 -7.01 28.09
CA LYS A 26 -6.55 -7.13 29.00
C LYS A 26 -7.93 -6.91 28.34
N TYR A 27 -7.97 -6.37 27.11
CA TYR A 27 -9.20 -6.11 26.35
C TYR A 27 -9.31 -6.93 25.06
N ILE A 28 -8.35 -7.84 24.83
CA ILE A 28 -8.40 -8.82 23.75
C ILE A 28 -8.95 -10.12 24.33
N ILE A 29 -10.05 -10.57 23.77
CA ILE A 29 -10.70 -11.83 24.12
C ILE A 29 -10.25 -12.86 23.09
N MET A 30 -9.96 -14.08 23.53
CA MET A 30 -9.60 -15.18 22.64
C MET A 30 -10.69 -16.26 22.72
N PRO A 31 -11.79 -16.12 21.95
CA PRO A 31 -12.91 -17.06 22.01
C PRO A 31 -12.58 -18.45 21.47
N ILE A 32 -11.63 -18.56 20.53
CA ILE A 32 -11.30 -19.82 19.87
C ILE A 32 -9.78 -20.00 19.79
N ILE A 33 -9.33 -21.22 20.11
CA ILE A 33 -7.97 -21.69 19.90
C ILE A 33 -8.05 -22.99 19.10
N ILE A 34 -7.58 -22.98 17.85
CA ILE A 34 -7.52 -24.18 17.02
C ILE A 34 -6.11 -24.76 17.13
N GLN A 35 -6.01 -26.01 17.59
CA GLN A 35 -4.72 -26.70 17.64
C GLN A 35 -4.17 -26.94 16.22
N GLY A 36 -2.91 -26.59 15.99
CA GLY A 36 -2.18 -26.98 14.79
C GLY A 36 -1.58 -28.39 14.92
N PRO A 37 -0.60 -28.77 14.08
CA PRO A 37 0.27 -27.90 13.27
C PRO A 37 -0.25 -27.60 11.87
N LYS A 38 -1.34 -28.26 11.45
CA LYS A 38 -1.94 -28.04 10.13
C LYS A 38 -2.90 -26.85 10.18
N GLN A 39 -2.98 -26.10 9.09
CA GLN A 39 -3.99 -25.07 8.94
C GLN A 39 -5.39 -25.71 8.92
N PRO A 40 -6.42 -25.05 9.48
CA PRO A 40 -7.80 -25.55 9.43
C PRO A 40 -8.33 -25.64 8.00
N GLY A 41 -7.81 -24.80 7.08
CA GLY A 41 -8.19 -24.87 5.67
C GLY A 41 -9.68 -24.62 5.48
N ASN A 42 -10.36 -25.52 4.77
CA ASN A 42 -11.80 -25.42 4.53
C ASN A 42 -12.62 -25.65 5.80
N ASP A 43 -12.11 -26.41 6.78
CA ASP A 43 -12.83 -26.73 8.02
C ASP A 43 -12.84 -25.55 9.02
N ILE A 44 -12.31 -24.38 8.63
CA ILE A 44 -12.30 -23.18 9.48
C ILE A 44 -13.72 -22.76 9.89
N ASP A 45 -14.70 -23.01 9.01
CA ASP A 45 -16.10 -22.71 9.25
C ASP A 45 -16.65 -23.51 10.43
N VAL A 46 -16.34 -24.81 10.51
CA VAL A 46 -16.73 -25.70 11.61
C VAL A 46 -16.25 -25.15 12.96
N TYR A 47 -14.99 -24.70 13.03
CA TYR A 47 -14.44 -24.12 14.26
C TYR A 47 -15.08 -22.79 14.64
N LEU A 48 -15.59 -22.03 13.66
CA LEU A 48 -16.19 -20.71 13.88
C LEU A 48 -17.69 -20.78 14.21
N ILE A 49 -18.37 -21.92 14.01
CA ILE A 49 -19.81 -22.07 14.30
C ILE A 49 -20.18 -21.54 15.69
N PRO A 50 -19.51 -21.93 16.80
CA PRO A 50 -19.89 -21.46 18.13
C PRO A 50 -19.79 -19.93 18.26
N LEU A 51 -18.72 -19.35 17.73
CA LEU A 51 -18.53 -17.90 17.75
C LEU A 51 -19.59 -17.18 16.89
N VAL A 52 -19.96 -17.75 15.74
CA VAL A 52 -21.01 -17.18 14.89
C VAL A 52 -22.37 -17.24 15.59
N GLU A 53 -22.66 -18.30 16.34
CA GLU A 53 -23.88 -18.42 17.14
C GLU A 53 -23.92 -17.37 18.26
N ASP A 54 -22.81 -17.18 18.98
CA ASP A 54 -22.68 -16.13 20.01
C ASP A 54 -22.86 -14.72 19.42
N LEU A 55 -22.22 -14.44 18.27
CA LEU A 55 -22.38 -13.16 17.58
C LEU A 55 -23.82 -12.93 17.10
N LYS A 56 -24.50 -13.97 16.63
CA LYS A 56 -25.93 -13.90 16.27
C LYS A 56 -26.79 -13.60 17.48
N LEU A 57 -26.51 -14.25 18.62
CA LEU A 57 -27.21 -14.01 19.88
C LEU A 57 -27.06 -12.55 20.33
N LEU A 58 -25.82 -12.04 20.34
CA LEU A 58 -25.52 -10.65 20.67
C LEU A 58 -26.17 -9.64 19.71
N TRP A 59 -26.39 -10.00 18.44
CA TRP A 59 -26.99 -9.10 17.46
C TRP A 59 -28.52 -9.04 17.53
N LYS A 60 -29.18 -10.03 18.16
CA LYS A 60 -30.65 -10.06 18.32
C LYS A 60 -31.16 -8.76 18.94
N LYS A 61 -32.44 -8.47 18.70
CA LYS A 61 -33.09 -7.27 19.24
C LYS A 61 -33.06 -7.26 20.77
N GLU A 62 -33.24 -8.42 21.40
CA GLU A 62 -33.18 -8.56 22.86
C GLU A 62 -31.77 -8.39 23.44
N GLY A 63 -30.72 -8.71 22.66
CA GLY A 63 -29.34 -8.74 23.17
C GLY A 63 -29.11 -9.85 24.21
N VAL A 64 -28.07 -9.70 25.01
CA VAL A 64 -27.75 -10.58 26.13
C VAL A 64 -27.71 -9.74 27.42
N PRO A 65 -28.44 -10.12 28.49
CA PRO A 65 -28.38 -9.39 29.75
C PRO A 65 -27.00 -9.53 30.38
N VAL A 66 -26.36 -8.40 30.69
CA VAL A 66 -25.02 -8.31 31.29
C VAL A 66 -25.04 -7.22 32.36
N TRP A 67 -24.25 -7.42 33.41
CA TRP A 67 -24.02 -6.43 34.45
C TRP A 67 -22.96 -5.42 34.02
N ASP A 68 -23.29 -4.12 34.07
CA ASP A 68 -22.33 -3.03 33.91
C ASP A 68 -21.72 -2.67 35.27
N GLU A 69 -20.45 -2.99 35.47
CA GLU A 69 -19.77 -2.72 36.73
C GLU A 69 -19.52 -1.21 36.98
N ASP A 70 -19.40 -0.40 35.93
CA ASP A 70 -19.19 1.05 36.07
C ASP A 70 -20.48 1.75 36.52
N LYS A 71 -21.62 1.32 35.97
CA LYS A 71 -22.93 1.91 36.26
C LYS A 71 -23.74 1.20 37.34
N GLN A 72 -23.31 0.00 37.74
CA GLN A 72 -24.02 -0.86 38.69
C GLN A 72 -25.46 -1.13 38.26
N GLU A 73 -25.67 -1.42 36.96
CA GLU A 73 -26.99 -1.73 36.41
C GLU A 73 -26.93 -2.91 35.43
N GLU A 74 -28.06 -3.62 35.27
CA GLU A 74 -28.21 -4.59 34.19
C GLU A 74 -28.54 -3.87 32.88
N PHE A 75 -27.87 -4.26 31.80
CA PHE A 75 -28.20 -3.80 30.47
C PHE A 75 -28.15 -4.95 29.47
N ASN A 76 -28.86 -4.79 28.36
CA ASN A 76 -28.81 -5.74 27.26
C ASN A 76 -27.64 -5.42 26.35
N LEU A 77 -26.56 -6.19 26.47
CA LEU A 77 -25.39 -6.09 25.61
C LEU A 77 -25.76 -6.52 24.20
N ARG A 78 -25.43 -5.66 23.25
CA ARG A 78 -25.51 -5.94 21.81
C ARG A 78 -24.16 -5.70 21.18
N ALA A 79 -23.73 -6.63 20.34
CA ALA A 79 -22.46 -6.53 19.64
C ALA A 79 -22.65 -6.83 18.16
N LEU A 80 -21.81 -6.19 17.34
CA LEU A 80 -21.72 -6.44 15.91
C LEU A 80 -20.26 -6.65 15.53
N LEU A 81 -20.03 -7.54 14.57
CA LEU A 81 -18.70 -7.71 13.98
C LEU A 81 -18.44 -6.57 12.99
N PHE A 82 -17.56 -5.63 13.37
CA PHE A 82 -17.27 -4.45 12.55
C PHE A 82 -16.28 -4.74 11.43
N VAL A 83 -15.16 -5.41 11.74
CA VAL A 83 -14.09 -5.72 10.78
C VAL A 83 -13.38 -7.00 11.21
N THR A 84 -12.82 -7.72 10.24
CA THR A 84 -11.90 -8.84 10.49
C THR A 84 -10.50 -8.45 10.01
N ILE A 85 -9.49 -8.77 10.84
CA ILE A 85 -8.08 -8.58 10.50
C ILE A 85 -7.48 -9.97 10.40
N ASN A 86 -7.08 -10.34 9.18
CA ASN A 86 -6.62 -11.68 8.87
C ASN A 86 -5.28 -11.58 8.15
N ASP A 87 -4.41 -12.57 8.35
CA ASP A 87 -3.28 -12.76 7.46
C ASP A 87 -3.76 -13.29 6.09
N TRP A 88 -2.81 -13.48 5.17
CA TRP A 88 -3.16 -13.87 3.80
C TRP A 88 -3.78 -15.26 3.70
N LEU A 89 -3.38 -16.20 4.55
CA LEU A 89 -3.89 -17.58 4.56
C LEU A 89 -5.30 -17.63 5.18
N ALA A 90 -5.50 -17.02 6.34
CA ALA A 90 -6.80 -16.92 6.99
C ALA A 90 -7.81 -16.20 6.10
N LEU A 91 -7.41 -15.13 5.38
CA LEU A 91 -8.29 -14.45 4.43
C LEU A 91 -8.83 -15.39 3.36
N SER A 92 -8.01 -16.29 2.83
CA SER A 92 -8.43 -17.27 1.82
C SER A 92 -9.46 -18.24 2.36
N ASN A 93 -9.20 -18.81 3.53
CA ASN A 93 -10.09 -19.77 4.17
C ASN A 93 -11.43 -19.12 4.55
N LEU A 94 -11.42 -17.89 5.08
CA LEU A 94 -12.63 -17.17 5.51
C LEU A 94 -13.47 -16.62 4.35
N SER A 95 -12.83 -16.19 3.26
CA SER A 95 -13.54 -15.61 2.11
C SER A 95 -14.01 -16.64 1.09
N GLY A 96 -13.54 -17.89 1.19
CA GLY A 96 -13.71 -18.92 0.16
C GLY A 96 -12.96 -18.60 -1.15
N GLN A 97 -12.13 -17.56 -1.17
CA GLN A 97 -11.35 -17.20 -2.35
C GLN A 97 -10.03 -17.96 -2.37
N SER A 98 -9.62 -18.45 -3.56
CA SER A 98 -8.28 -19.01 -3.73
C SER A 98 -7.22 -17.91 -3.70
N ASN A 99 -6.35 -17.95 -2.70
CA ASN A 99 -5.16 -17.10 -2.63
C ASN A 99 -3.91 -17.74 -3.28
N LYS A 100 -4.11 -18.77 -4.12
CA LYS A 100 -3.06 -19.51 -4.83
C LYS A 100 -3.32 -19.54 -6.33
N GLY A 101 -2.28 -19.87 -7.09
CA GLY A 101 -2.35 -20.01 -8.54
C GLY A 101 -2.35 -18.67 -9.25
N TYR A 102 -2.93 -18.60 -10.45
CA TYR A 102 -2.81 -17.43 -11.30
C TYR A 102 -3.61 -16.21 -10.82
N LYS A 103 -4.59 -16.40 -9.95
CA LYS A 103 -5.58 -15.39 -9.53
C LYS A 103 -5.59 -15.15 -8.02
N ALA A 104 -4.43 -15.24 -7.39
CA ALA A 104 -4.31 -15.21 -5.93
C ALA A 104 -4.65 -13.88 -5.26
N CYS A 105 -4.62 -12.76 -5.97
CA CYS A 105 -4.86 -11.45 -5.36
C CYS A 105 -6.36 -11.21 -5.21
N THR A 106 -6.87 -11.20 -3.98
CA THR A 106 -8.28 -10.94 -3.65
C THR A 106 -8.78 -9.55 -4.08
N HIS A 107 -7.86 -8.63 -4.40
CA HIS A 107 -8.17 -7.30 -4.91
C HIS A 107 -8.15 -7.20 -6.43
N CYS A 108 -7.24 -7.91 -7.10
CA CYS A 108 -7.08 -7.86 -8.55
C CYS A 108 -7.89 -8.95 -9.26
N MET A 109 -8.09 -10.10 -8.60
CA MET A 109 -8.82 -11.26 -9.11
C MET A 109 -8.28 -11.70 -10.48
N ASP A 110 -9.11 -11.64 -11.53
CA ASP A 110 -8.74 -11.98 -12.90
C ASP A 110 -7.62 -11.10 -13.46
N GLU A 111 -7.45 -9.89 -12.93
CA GLU A 111 -6.41 -8.93 -13.32
C GLU A 111 -5.07 -9.19 -12.60
N THR A 112 -4.96 -10.30 -11.87
CA THR A 112 -3.70 -10.68 -11.21
C THR A 112 -2.65 -11.04 -12.26
N GLU A 113 -1.61 -10.20 -12.37
CA GLU A 113 -0.46 -10.50 -13.22
C GLU A 113 0.39 -11.60 -12.60
N SER A 114 0.24 -12.80 -13.14
CA SER A 114 0.95 -13.99 -12.70
C SER A 114 1.63 -14.72 -13.86
N THR A 115 2.71 -15.44 -13.56
CA THR A 115 3.43 -16.24 -14.56
C THR A 115 3.95 -17.51 -13.90
N TYR A 116 3.87 -18.63 -14.60
CA TYR A 116 4.41 -19.89 -14.10
C TYR A 116 5.87 -20.05 -14.52
N LEU A 117 6.75 -20.16 -13.54
CA LEU A 117 8.17 -20.44 -13.76
C LEU A 117 8.35 -21.95 -13.86
N LYS A 118 8.56 -22.45 -15.09
CA LYS A 118 8.67 -23.89 -15.38
C LYS A 118 9.74 -24.59 -14.52
N HIS A 119 10.93 -23.97 -14.39
CA HIS A 119 12.05 -24.55 -13.65
C HIS A 119 11.81 -24.58 -12.13
N CYS A 120 11.15 -23.56 -11.57
CA CYS A 120 10.85 -23.49 -10.14
C CYS A 120 9.52 -24.17 -9.77
N ARG A 121 8.73 -24.59 -10.76
CA ARG A 121 7.37 -25.14 -10.62
C ARG A 121 6.44 -24.29 -9.75
N LYS A 122 6.54 -22.97 -9.88
CA LYS A 122 5.81 -22.00 -9.06
C LYS A 122 5.15 -20.94 -9.92
N VAL A 123 3.96 -20.50 -9.49
CA VAL A 123 3.35 -19.26 -9.99
C VAL A 123 3.96 -18.09 -9.21
N VAL A 124 4.49 -17.10 -9.94
CA VAL A 124 4.99 -15.85 -9.38
C VAL A 124 4.11 -14.69 -9.81
N TYR A 125 4.01 -13.68 -8.95
CA TYR A 125 3.17 -12.51 -9.17
C TYR A 125 4.05 -11.32 -9.55
N MET A 126 4.00 -10.93 -10.82
CA MET A 126 4.90 -9.92 -11.39
C MET A 126 4.43 -8.48 -11.11
N GLY A 127 3.18 -8.30 -10.69
CA GLY A 127 2.57 -6.98 -10.44
C GLY A 127 3.03 -6.26 -9.15
N HIS A 128 3.88 -6.86 -8.32
CA HIS A 128 4.25 -6.33 -7.00
C HIS A 128 5.37 -5.28 -7.00
N ARG A 129 6.01 -5.00 -8.14
CA ARG A 129 7.13 -4.05 -8.24
C ARG A 129 6.96 -3.14 -9.44
N ARG A 130 5.83 -2.43 -9.53
CA ARG A 130 5.55 -1.47 -10.61
C ARG A 130 5.56 -0.06 -10.04
N PHE A 131 6.57 0.73 -10.39
CA PHE A 131 6.58 2.16 -10.11
C PHE A 131 5.68 2.87 -11.11
N ILE A 132 4.85 3.78 -10.60
CA ILE A 132 3.90 4.57 -11.38
C ILE A 132 4.14 6.02 -10.98
N LEU A 133 4.36 6.91 -11.94
CA LEU A 133 4.46 8.34 -11.65
C LEU A 133 3.09 8.99 -11.71
N LEU A 134 2.76 9.74 -10.66
CA LEU A 134 1.57 10.58 -10.61
C LEU A 134 2.01 12.05 -10.66
N LYS A 135 1.78 12.71 -11.79
CA LYS A 135 1.99 14.15 -11.93
C LYS A 135 0.69 14.88 -11.63
N ALA A 136 0.57 15.43 -10.43
CA ALA A 136 -0.53 16.32 -10.06
C ALA A 136 -0.26 17.74 -10.58
N MET A 137 -1.11 18.20 -11.51
CA MET A 137 -1.14 19.58 -11.99
C MET A 137 -2.22 20.33 -11.21
N THR A 138 -1.79 21.02 -10.15
CA THR A 138 -2.66 21.76 -9.22
C THR A 138 -3.46 22.85 -9.93
N HIS A 139 -2.82 23.65 -10.79
CA HIS A 139 -3.47 24.71 -11.56
C HIS A 139 -4.55 24.20 -12.53
N ALA A 140 -4.39 22.98 -13.06
CA ALA A 140 -5.35 22.37 -13.97
C ALA A 140 -6.31 21.40 -13.27
N CYS A 141 -6.17 21.19 -11.96
CA CYS A 141 -6.88 20.16 -11.17
C CYS A 141 -6.89 18.78 -11.88
N THR A 142 -5.76 18.38 -12.45
CA THR A 142 -5.59 17.11 -13.16
C THR A 142 -4.44 16.31 -12.58
N VAL A 143 -4.57 14.98 -12.55
CA VAL A 143 -3.45 14.06 -12.29
C VAL A 143 -3.19 13.29 -13.57
N ASN A 144 -1.97 13.39 -14.09
CA ASN A 144 -1.49 12.55 -15.17
C ASN A 144 -0.77 11.35 -14.56
N VAL A 145 -1.20 10.17 -14.99
CA VAL A 145 -0.59 8.91 -14.60
C VAL A 145 0.36 8.50 -15.72
N TYR A 146 1.62 8.30 -15.38
CA TYR A 146 2.57 7.63 -16.24
C TYR A 146 2.88 6.24 -15.70
N ASP A 147 2.85 5.31 -16.64
CA ASP A 147 3.03 3.91 -16.38
C ASP A 147 3.87 3.30 -17.50
N SER A 148 5.06 2.83 -17.14
CA SER A 148 6.06 2.33 -18.09
C SER A 148 5.66 1.02 -18.79
N THR A 149 4.62 0.35 -18.30
CA THR A 149 4.15 -0.95 -18.84
C THR A 149 2.80 -0.86 -19.57
N ASP A 150 2.22 0.34 -19.71
CA ASP A 150 0.98 0.63 -20.47
C ASP A 150 -0.30 -0.16 -20.12
N LYS A 151 -0.29 -0.94 -19.03
CA LYS A 151 -1.49 -1.68 -18.59
C LYS A 151 -2.42 -0.81 -17.76
N LYS A 152 -3.74 -0.98 -17.94
CA LYS A 152 -4.75 -0.33 -17.11
C LYS A 152 -4.73 -0.95 -15.70
N SER A 153 -4.43 -0.16 -14.67
CA SER A 153 -4.59 -0.59 -13.27
C SER A 153 -5.90 -0.08 -12.68
N LEU A 154 -6.71 -0.97 -12.10
CA LEU A 154 -7.90 -0.62 -11.31
C LEU A 154 -7.53 0.04 -9.98
N ARG A 155 -6.36 -0.28 -9.42
CA ARG A 155 -5.87 0.29 -8.15
C ARG A 155 -5.70 1.81 -8.25
N LEU A 156 -5.22 2.29 -9.40
CA LEU A 156 -5.09 3.73 -9.69
C LEU A 156 -6.44 4.46 -9.71
N THR A 157 -7.49 3.83 -10.23
CA THR A 157 -8.84 4.41 -10.23
C THR A 157 -9.38 4.57 -8.82
N ARG A 158 -9.21 3.55 -7.97
CA ARG A 158 -9.62 3.61 -6.56
C ARG A 158 -8.80 4.64 -5.77
N ALA A 159 -7.48 4.71 -6.01
CA ALA A 159 -6.62 5.71 -5.39
C ALA A 159 -7.02 7.14 -5.78
N TRP A 160 -7.35 7.37 -7.07
CA TRP A 160 -7.87 8.66 -7.54
C TRP A 160 -9.17 9.05 -6.83
N TYR A 161 -10.12 8.11 -6.71
CA TYR A 161 -11.35 8.36 -5.99
C TYR A 161 -11.08 8.82 -4.54
N ARG A 162 -10.20 8.13 -3.81
CA ARG A 162 -9.82 8.52 -2.44
C ARG A 162 -9.15 9.88 -2.38
N LEU A 163 -8.21 10.17 -3.28
CA LEU A 163 -7.49 11.45 -3.32
C LEU A 163 -8.45 12.63 -3.48
N ARG A 164 -9.47 12.50 -4.34
CA ARG A 164 -10.47 13.56 -4.54
C ARG A 164 -11.29 13.88 -3.28
N HIS A 165 -11.46 12.91 -2.38
CA HIS A 165 -12.19 13.11 -1.13
C HIS A 165 -11.28 13.68 -0.02
N LEU A 166 -9.99 13.38 -0.06
CA LEU A 166 -9.02 13.83 0.93
C LEU A 166 -8.49 15.25 0.66
N VAL A 167 -8.26 15.58 -0.61
CA VAL A 167 -7.66 16.87 -0.99
C VAL A 167 -8.73 17.80 -1.54
N ARG A 168 -8.97 18.93 -0.86
CA ARG A 168 -9.90 19.96 -1.33
C ARG A 168 -9.43 20.52 -2.68
N GLY A 169 -10.30 20.47 -3.69
CA GLY A 169 -10.00 20.99 -5.03
C GLY A 169 -11.10 20.65 -6.06
N LYS A 170 -11.14 21.40 -7.17
CA LYS A 170 -12.07 21.15 -8.29
C LYS A 170 -11.51 20.07 -9.23
N TRP A 171 -11.40 18.85 -8.73
CA TRP A 171 -10.84 17.72 -9.48
C TRP A 171 -11.76 17.24 -10.60
N ARG A 172 -11.16 16.79 -11.70
CA ARG A 172 -11.91 16.04 -12.73
C ARG A 172 -12.54 14.78 -12.14
N GLU A 173 -13.71 14.42 -12.65
CA GLU A 173 -14.41 13.22 -12.14
C GLU A 173 -13.63 11.93 -12.45
N ARG A 174 -13.11 11.81 -13.68
CA ARG A 174 -12.33 10.66 -14.14
C ARG A 174 -10.84 10.98 -14.20
N LEU A 175 -10.03 10.01 -13.75
CA LEU A 175 -8.57 10.04 -13.84
C LEU A 175 -8.13 10.03 -15.31
N ARG A 176 -7.44 11.08 -15.77
CA ARG A 176 -6.86 11.11 -17.11
C ARG A 176 -5.54 10.34 -17.11
N ARG A 177 -5.43 9.36 -17.98
CA ARG A 177 -4.23 8.55 -18.17
C ARG A 177 -3.61 8.90 -19.50
N LYS A 178 -2.30 9.14 -19.54
CA LYS A 178 -1.61 9.51 -20.78
C LYS A 178 -0.56 8.44 -21.07
N PHE A 179 -0.93 7.51 -21.96
CA PHE A 179 -0.13 6.34 -22.31
C PHE A 179 0.86 6.62 -23.45
N LYS A 180 0.53 7.56 -24.35
CA LYS A 180 1.39 7.98 -25.46
C LYS A 180 2.30 9.13 -25.02
N PHE A 181 3.59 8.83 -24.89
CA PHE A 181 4.68 9.78 -24.66
C PHE A 181 5.91 9.33 -25.47
N PRO A 182 6.79 10.26 -25.87
CA PRO A 182 8.01 9.96 -26.62
C PRO A 182 9.14 9.47 -25.69
N CYS A 183 8.86 8.47 -24.85
CA CYS A 183 9.83 7.83 -23.96
C CYS A 183 9.84 6.32 -24.19
N ALA A 184 10.95 5.66 -23.86
CA ALA A 184 11.06 4.22 -24.02
C ALA A 184 10.05 3.50 -23.12
N LYS A 185 9.54 2.35 -23.58
CA LYS A 185 8.61 1.51 -22.82
C LYS A 185 9.31 0.27 -22.31
N GLN A 186 8.89 -0.16 -21.12
CA GLN A 186 9.46 -1.33 -20.49
C GLN A 186 9.05 -2.60 -21.23
N LYS A 187 10.04 -3.41 -21.63
CA LYS A 187 9.79 -4.78 -22.13
C LYS A 187 9.24 -5.67 -21.00
N GLN A 188 8.24 -6.50 -21.33
CA GLN A 188 7.63 -7.43 -20.39
C GLN A 188 8.65 -8.37 -19.75
N GLY A 189 8.49 -8.68 -18.46
CA GLY A 189 9.34 -9.61 -17.71
C GLY A 189 10.61 -9.01 -17.11
N THR A 190 10.81 -7.69 -17.22
CA THR A 190 11.92 -6.97 -16.59
C THR A 190 11.49 -6.33 -15.26
N ASN A 191 12.44 -6.00 -14.38
CA ASN A 191 12.23 -5.32 -13.08
C ASN A 191 12.63 -3.83 -13.11
N LEU A 192 12.64 -3.22 -14.29
CA LEU A 192 13.25 -1.91 -14.54
C LEU A 192 12.27 -0.73 -14.50
N CYS A 193 11.04 -0.93 -14.02
CA CYS A 193 9.96 0.08 -14.06
C CYS A 193 10.35 1.42 -13.42
N GLY A 194 11.19 1.41 -12.38
CA GLY A 194 11.69 2.62 -11.72
C GLY A 194 12.55 3.48 -12.64
N TYR A 195 13.42 2.86 -13.46
CA TYR A 195 14.27 3.58 -14.41
C TYR A 195 13.45 4.30 -15.48
N TYR A 196 12.44 3.63 -16.05
CA TYR A 196 11.54 4.26 -17.01
C TYR A 196 10.67 5.37 -16.40
N VAL A 197 10.42 5.31 -15.09
CA VAL A 197 9.76 6.40 -14.36
C VAL A 197 10.72 7.59 -14.18
N CYS A 198 11.98 7.35 -13.84
CA CYS A 198 13.01 8.40 -13.76
C CYS A 198 13.24 9.07 -15.12
N GLU A 199 13.39 8.29 -16.21
CA GLU A 199 13.49 8.81 -17.59
C GLU A 199 12.28 9.72 -17.92
N TYR A 200 11.08 9.29 -17.53
CA TYR A 200 9.88 10.09 -17.73
C TYR A 200 9.88 11.40 -16.92
N CYS A 201 10.37 11.38 -15.68
CA CYS A 201 10.57 12.60 -14.91
C CYS A 201 11.50 13.59 -15.65
N HIS A 202 12.60 13.10 -16.22
CA HIS A 202 13.53 13.93 -16.99
C HIS A 202 12.88 14.56 -18.23
N CYS A 203 12.24 13.76 -19.10
CA CYS A 203 11.55 14.30 -20.27
C CYS A 203 10.45 15.31 -19.92
N LEU A 204 9.85 15.21 -18.73
CA LEU A 204 8.87 16.19 -18.25
C LEU A 204 9.51 17.49 -17.75
N VAL A 205 10.68 17.41 -17.11
CA VAL A 205 11.43 18.59 -16.63
C VAL A 205 11.93 19.40 -17.82
N ASP A 206 12.50 18.76 -18.84
CA ASP A 206 12.95 19.41 -20.09
C ASP A 206 11.81 20.12 -20.86
N GLN A 207 10.57 19.61 -20.76
CA GLN A 207 9.39 20.24 -21.36
C GLN A 207 8.85 21.43 -20.57
N ILE A 208 9.19 21.56 -19.28
CA ILE A 208 8.71 22.63 -18.40
C ILE A 208 9.75 23.75 -18.28
N ILE A 209 11.03 23.40 -18.27
CA ILE A 209 12.14 24.31 -18.03
C ILE A 209 12.89 24.53 -19.35
N THR A 210 12.56 25.61 -20.06
CA THR A 210 13.45 26.16 -21.09
C THR A 210 14.57 26.94 -20.41
N THR A 211 15.52 26.27 -19.77
CA THR A 211 16.79 26.89 -19.36
C THR A 211 17.97 25.97 -19.67
N ARG A 212 19.06 26.62 -20.06
CA ARG A 212 20.34 26.08 -20.53
C ARG A 212 21.15 25.30 -19.48
N GLU A 213 20.52 24.70 -18.47
CA GLU A 213 21.24 24.05 -17.34
C GLU A 213 20.97 22.55 -17.22
N LEU A 214 20.40 21.92 -18.25
CA LEU A 214 20.19 20.47 -18.33
C LEU A 214 21.08 19.81 -19.38
N ASP A 215 22.33 20.27 -19.52
CA ASP A 215 23.36 19.55 -20.30
C ASP A 215 23.73 18.18 -19.69
N PHE A 216 23.17 17.82 -18.53
CA PHE A 216 23.50 16.60 -17.81
C PHE A 216 23.11 15.28 -18.50
N ILE A 217 22.20 15.25 -19.48
CA ILE A 217 21.81 13.98 -20.12
C ILE A 217 21.45 14.13 -21.61
N ARG A 218 22.42 14.52 -22.45
CA ARG A 218 22.39 14.12 -23.87
C ARG A 218 23.03 12.73 -24.04
N MET A 219 22.34 11.67 -23.62
CA MET A 219 22.72 10.28 -23.91
C MET A 219 21.80 9.61 -24.93
N ARG A 220 21.07 10.40 -25.72
CA ARG A 220 20.20 9.87 -26.77
C ARG A 220 20.94 9.59 -28.08
N ASP A 221 22.02 10.30 -28.36
CA ASP A 221 22.53 10.36 -29.74
C ASP A 221 23.61 9.31 -30.06
N ASN A 222 24.19 8.61 -29.06
CA ASN A 222 25.36 7.73 -29.26
C ASN A 222 25.25 6.28 -28.75
N LEU A 223 24.10 5.80 -28.27
CA LEU A 223 23.98 4.44 -27.71
C LEU A 223 23.24 3.50 -28.68
N ILE A 224 23.92 2.43 -29.12
CA ILE A 224 23.49 1.57 -30.23
C ILE A 224 22.55 0.46 -29.74
N THR A 225 22.57 0.09 -28.44
CA THR A 225 21.68 -0.94 -27.88
C THR A 225 20.94 -0.53 -26.60
N HIS A 226 19.73 -1.08 -26.42
CA HIS A 226 18.89 -0.88 -25.22
C HIS A 226 19.58 -1.33 -23.91
N LYS A 227 20.58 -2.22 -23.99
CA LYS A 227 21.35 -2.68 -22.84
C LYS A 227 22.35 -1.61 -22.38
N GLU A 228 23.05 -0.98 -23.33
CA GLU A 228 23.98 0.12 -23.07
C GLU A 228 23.23 1.35 -22.52
N PHE A 229 22.02 1.61 -23.03
CA PHE A 229 21.14 2.64 -22.49
C PHE A 229 20.80 2.41 -21.01
N ILE A 230 20.36 1.21 -20.64
CA ILE A 230 20.04 0.90 -19.23
C ILE A 230 21.28 1.04 -18.35
N ALA A 231 22.44 0.53 -18.80
CA ALA A 231 23.68 0.61 -18.04
C ALA A 231 24.10 2.07 -17.79
N ALA A 232 24.04 2.92 -18.82
CA ALA A 232 24.41 4.33 -18.70
C ALA A 232 23.48 5.10 -17.75
N VAL A 233 22.16 4.84 -17.80
CA VAL A 233 21.20 5.42 -16.85
C VAL A 233 21.44 4.89 -15.43
N GLN A 234 21.79 3.61 -15.28
CA GLN A 234 22.12 3.01 -13.98
C GLN A 234 23.35 3.66 -13.34
N GLU A 235 24.42 3.82 -14.11
CA GLU A 235 25.66 4.44 -13.64
C GLU A 235 25.43 5.89 -13.21
N GLN A 236 24.72 6.68 -14.01
CA GLN A 236 24.40 8.07 -13.66
C GLN A 236 23.52 8.19 -12.42
N LEU A 237 22.47 7.37 -12.30
CA LEU A 237 21.59 7.40 -11.14
C LEU A 237 22.35 6.99 -9.87
N MET A 238 23.22 5.99 -9.96
CA MET A 238 24.06 5.57 -8.85
C MET A 238 25.08 6.64 -8.45
N GLY A 239 25.68 7.32 -9.43
CA GLY A 239 26.55 8.48 -9.18
C GLY A 239 25.81 9.57 -8.42
N PHE A 240 24.64 10.00 -8.91
CA PHE A 240 23.82 11.01 -8.25
C PHE A 240 23.40 10.61 -6.83
N ILE A 241 22.94 9.38 -6.62
CA ILE A 241 22.55 8.91 -5.27
C ILE A 241 23.76 8.94 -4.33
N ASN A 242 24.92 8.45 -4.77
CA ASN A 242 26.10 8.40 -3.93
C ASN A 242 26.64 9.79 -3.61
N GLU A 243 26.72 10.68 -4.59
CA GLU A 243 27.38 11.99 -4.46
C GLU A 243 26.45 13.07 -3.89
N GLN A 244 25.14 12.99 -4.17
CA GLN A 244 24.21 14.07 -3.83
C GLN A 244 23.24 13.71 -2.71
N ILE A 245 22.91 12.42 -2.50
CA ILE A 245 21.91 12.00 -1.51
C ILE A 245 22.56 11.30 -0.31
N LEU A 246 23.56 10.45 -0.53
CA LEU A 246 24.18 9.64 0.52
C LEU A 246 25.45 10.26 1.11
N ASP A 247 26.19 11.06 0.34
CA ASP A 247 27.34 11.81 0.85
C ASP A 247 26.86 12.94 1.77
N PRO A 248 27.33 13.04 3.03
CA PRO A 248 27.02 14.16 3.93
C PRO A 248 27.31 15.57 3.37
N LYS A 249 28.13 15.67 2.32
CA LYS A 249 28.43 16.92 1.60
C LYS A 249 27.57 17.13 0.35
N GLY A 250 26.73 16.15 0.00
CA GLY A 250 25.83 16.21 -1.14
C GLY A 250 24.72 17.23 -0.95
N GLU A 251 24.30 17.87 -2.04
CA GLU A 251 23.31 18.96 -2.02
C GLU A 251 21.96 18.51 -1.43
N PHE A 252 21.59 17.24 -1.63
CA PHE A 252 20.31 16.66 -1.22
C PHE A 252 20.44 15.67 -0.06
N TYR A 253 21.56 15.70 0.68
CA TYR A 253 21.77 14.83 1.83
C TYR A 253 20.79 15.15 2.96
N TYR A 254 20.14 14.11 3.49
CA TYR A 254 19.20 14.24 4.60
C TYR A 254 19.79 13.68 5.89
N ASP A 255 20.07 14.57 6.85
CA ASP A 255 20.70 14.24 8.13
C ASP A 255 19.74 13.67 9.19
N GLY A 256 18.45 13.52 8.86
CA GLY A 256 17.42 13.04 9.77
C GLY A 256 16.74 14.12 10.63
N ASN A 257 17.29 15.34 10.70
CA ASN A 257 16.84 16.38 11.63
C ASN A 257 16.17 17.58 10.95
N THR A 258 16.35 17.76 9.64
CA THR A 258 15.97 19.01 8.94
C THR A 258 14.44 19.25 8.87
N ILE A 259 13.61 18.20 8.84
CA ILE A 259 12.14 18.35 8.73
C ILE A 259 11.50 18.79 10.06
N HIS A 260 12.11 18.45 11.21
CA HIS A 260 11.58 18.84 12.52
C HIS A 260 11.79 20.32 12.86
N MET A 261 12.84 20.96 12.32
CA MET A 261 13.13 22.38 12.58
C MET A 261 12.23 23.34 11.77
N SER A 262 11.84 22.96 10.55
CA SER A 262 10.95 23.78 9.71
C SER A 262 9.56 23.96 10.35
N LEU A 263 9.00 22.89 10.94
CA LEU A 263 7.69 22.96 11.60
C LEU A 263 7.74 23.73 12.93
N ALA A 264 8.86 23.66 13.65
CA ALA A 264 9.06 24.40 14.91
C ALA A 264 9.26 25.91 14.68
N SER A 265 9.91 26.31 13.59
CA SER A 265 10.14 27.72 13.25
C SER A 265 8.88 28.45 12.79
N GLU A 266 7.92 27.76 12.15
CA GLU A 266 6.62 28.34 11.76
C GLU A 266 5.69 28.56 12.96
N ILE A 267 5.78 27.71 13.99
CA ILE A 267 4.99 27.84 15.22
C ILE A 267 5.50 29.00 16.09
N ALA A 268 6.83 29.18 16.18
CA ALA A 268 7.41 30.24 17.00
C ALA A 268 7.10 31.65 16.48
N THR A 269 6.93 31.81 15.16
CA THR A 269 6.63 33.10 14.51
C THR A 269 5.14 33.48 14.59
N THR A 270 4.23 32.53 14.85
CA THR A 270 2.79 32.84 15.01
C THR A 270 2.42 33.21 16.45
N THR A 271 3.23 32.86 17.44
CA THR A 271 2.97 33.20 18.86
C THR A 271 3.46 34.59 19.30
N THR A 272 4.32 35.26 18.52
CA THR A 272 4.87 36.59 18.88
C THR A 272 4.16 37.77 18.22
N SER A 273 3.13 37.54 17.39
CA SER A 273 2.35 38.63 16.75
C SER A 273 0.95 38.84 17.33
N LYS A 274 0.69 38.36 18.56
CA LYS A 274 -0.51 38.70 19.34
C LYS A 274 -0.12 39.05 20.79
N SER A 275 0.41 40.25 20.96
CA SER A 275 0.34 41.03 22.20
C SER A 275 0.21 42.50 21.83
#